data_AF-A0A661FZX1-F1
#
_entry.id   AF-A0A661FZX1-F1
#
_cell.length_a   1.000
_cell.length_b   1.000
_cell.length_c   1.000
_cell.angle_alpha   90.00
_cell.angle_beta   90.00
_cell.angle_gamma   90.00
#
_symmetry.space_group_name_H-M   'P 1'
#
loop_
_entity.id
_entity.type
_entity.pdbx_description
1 polymer ?
#
loop_
_entity_poly.entity_id
_entity_poly.type
_entity_poly.pdbx_seq_one_letter_code
_entity_poly.pdbx_strand_id
1 'polypeptide(L)'
;MTNDNNKINVLVSQPDDDLPATFASAGNLHRTAQYDGPELEADAKTFDVDQFATGHLPDSKSVADLESTLQGRAETINQMQFEIEQLRAKWNGLDRELKAREEIAATIGNELNVTRNQLQDAEQELQKQGGEMESMQRAMTDAGDREQSLLDENVQQRDDAEKETVFLRHQIAEQTGLLASNAHEIRDVQEQITRTEKYADSLRLQLQDQSSTTKDAVGMQRRLEAALAETRGQVRDLGEQLERELRVSQELARTIIDLKERFTEEARQIRFELGSAQETISDQETMNEQLASDLIDNREFRQALESQLSEKEIENERHTRQLMLRLGNARQEADDYERKMHSKDKAIAALMGELANLNKPGKNTEKTLQKIEGSRSGSIDDVAGSNRVRVARMLVGSAGSNDDSRELRFPLFKDRLTIGRTANNDIQLNVRFISRRHAVIATDKGQTRLIDWGSKNGVFVNDERVSEKFLSSGDIVKIGETEFRYEERAKR
;
A
#
# COMPACT_ATOMS: atom_id res chain seq x y z
N MET A 1 48.71 -55.61 -32.24
CA MET A 1 49.13 -56.80 -33.01
C MET A 1 50.37 -56.44 -33.84
N THR A 2 51.01 -57.41 -34.49
CA THR A 2 52.29 -57.22 -35.19
C THR A 2 52.22 -56.16 -36.30
N ASN A 3 53.33 -55.44 -36.47
CA ASN A 3 53.56 -54.51 -37.57
C ASN A 3 54.60 -55.13 -38.49
N ASP A 4 54.18 -55.63 -39.66
CA ASP A 4 55.02 -56.28 -40.65
C ASP A 4 54.77 -55.68 -42.03
N ASN A 5 55.59 -54.69 -42.40
CA ASN A 5 56.31 -54.60 -43.69
C ASN A 5 56.89 -53.20 -43.90
N ASN A 6 58.22 -53.07 -43.82
CA ASN A 6 58.94 -52.50 -44.95
C ASN A 6 60.39 -52.98 -44.99
N LYS A 7 60.75 -53.74 -46.03
CA LYS A 7 62.13 -53.96 -46.46
C LYS A 7 62.29 -53.34 -47.83
N ILE A 8 63.32 -52.52 -48.02
CA ILE A 8 64.18 -52.45 -49.21
C ILE A 8 65.26 -51.38 -48.93
N ASN A 9 66.51 -51.70 -49.30
CA ASN A 9 67.71 -50.86 -49.45
C ASN A 9 67.89 -49.69 -48.45
N VAL A 10 68.83 -49.69 -47.50
CA VAL A 10 70.22 -50.20 -47.55
C VAL A 10 71.02 -49.64 -48.74
N LEU A 11 71.61 -48.47 -48.53
CA LEU A 11 72.96 -48.13 -48.96
C LEU A 11 73.53 -47.14 -47.93
N VAL A 12 74.54 -47.57 -47.17
CA VAL A 12 75.23 -46.75 -46.19
C VAL A 12 76.51 -46.23 -46.83
N SER A 13 76.69 -44.91 -46.82
CA SER A 13 77.95 -44.26 -47.16
C SER A 13 78.53 -43.62 -45.90
N GLN A 14 79.63 -44.16 -45.41
CA GLN A 14 80.53 -43.51 -44.45
C GLN A 14 81.97 -43.57 -45.00
N PRO A 15 82.86 -42.67 -44.57
CA PRO A 15 83.98 -42.23 -45.41
C PRO A 15 85.22 -43.11 -45.31
N ASP A 16 85.94 -43.21 -46.43
CA ASP A 16 87.32 -43.70 -46.48
C ASP A 16 88.29 -42.54 -46.17
N ASP A 17 88.73 -42.43 -44.92
CA ASP A 17 89.94 -41.71 -44.53
C ASP A 17 91.10 -42.73 -44.46
N ASP A 18 91.94 -42.85 -45.49
CA ASP A 18 93.35 -43.23 -45.31
C ASP A 18 94.25 -42.99 -46.55
N LEU A 19 95.56 -42.94 -46.30
CA LEU A 19 96.71 -42.88 -47.24
C LEU A 19 97.12 -41.49 -47.82
N PRO A 20 98.43 -41.27 -48.09
CA PRO A 20 99.06 -40.00 -47.71
C PRO A 20 99.79 -39.22 -48.82
N ALA A 21 100.29 -38.04 -48.45
CA ALA A 21 100.90 -37.07 -49.35
C ALA A 21 102.22 -37.49 -50.04
N THR A 22 102.25 -37.33 -51.36
CA THR A 22 103.39 -36.90 -52.20
C THR A 22 102.75 -36.33 -53.48
N PHE A 23 103.19 -35.23 -54.11
CA PHE A 23 104.56 -34.73 -54.30
C PHE A 23 104.76 -33.25 -53.88
N ALA A 24 106.03 -32.84 -53.76
CA ALA A 24 106.42 -31.50 -53.36
C ALA A 24 106.38 -30.46 -54.50
N SER A 25 106.30 -29.18 -54.12
CA SER A 25 106.47 -28.04 -55.02
C SER A 25 107.91 -27.92 -55.57
N ALA A 26 108.05 -27.55 -56.85
CA ALA A 26 109.33 -27.19 -57.45
C ALA A 26 109.19 -25.88 -58.25
N GLY A 27 109.42 -24.75 -57.59
CA GLY A 27 109.63 -23.46 -58.25
C GLY A 27 111.11 -23.23 -58.60
N ASN A 28 111.38 -22.35 -59.56
CA ASN A 28 112.71 -21.84 -59.94
C ASN A 28 113.78 -22.88 -60.32
N LEU A 29 113.90 -23.19 -61.62
CA LEU A 29 115.20 -23.50 -62.22
C LEU A 29 115.47 -22.63 -63.46
N HIS A 30 116.31 -21.62 -63.25
CA HIS A 30 116.91 -20.82 -64.32
C HIS A 30 118.18 -21.56 -64.79
N ARG A 31 118.12 -22.30 -65.90
CA ARG A 31 119.31 -22.94 -66.50
C ARG A 31 119.31 -22.88 -68.04
N THR A 32 120.41 -22.33 -68.54
CA THR A 32 121.17 -22.70 -69.75
C THR A 32 120.50 -23.69 -70.72
N ALA A 33 120.32 -23.24 -71.97
CA ALA A 33 119.97 -24.11 -73.07
C ALA A 33 120.97 -25.26 -73.24
N GLN A 34 120.43 -26.46 -73.51
CA GLN A 34 121.19 -27.61 -73.99
C GLN A 34 120.39 -28.18 -75.17
N TYR A 35 121.02 -28.17 -76.35
CA TYR A 35 120.34 -28.34 -77.64
C TYR A 35 120.67 -29.72 -78.18
N ASP A 36 120.00 -30.74 -77.63
CA ASP A 36 120.17 -32.13 -78.03
C ASP A 36 119.47 -32.37 -79.38
N GLY A 37 120.06 -31.81 -80.44
CA GLY A 37 119.78 -32.22 -81.81
C GLY A 37 120.34 -33.63 -82.05
N PRO A 38 119.87 -34.35 -83.08
CA PRO A 38 120.51 -35.60 -83.48
C PRO A 38 121.96 -35.31 -83.86
N GLU A 39 122.90 -36.03 -83.25
CA GLU A 39 124.29 -36.06 -83.70
C GLU A 39 124.32 -36.68 -85.10
N LEU A 40 124.31 -35.82 -86.11
CA LEU A 40 124.86 -36.15 -87.41
C LEU A 40 126.33 -36.47 -87.19
N GLU A 41 126.66 -37.76 -87.13
CA GLU A 41 128.03 -38.26 -87.28
C GLU A 41 128.56 -37.85 -88.65
N ALA A 42 128.99 -36.60 -88.75
CA ALA A 42 129.95 -36.15 -89.74
C ALA A 42 131.31 -36.76 -89.38
N ASP A 43 131.40 -38.10 -89.49
CA ASP A 43 132.65 -38.86 -89.43
C ASP A 43 133.45 -38.51 -90.69
N ALA A 44 133.98 -37.30 -90.65
CA ALA A 44 134.77 -36.68 -91.69
C ALA A 44 136.10 -37.43 -91.73
N LYS A 45 136.10 -38.54 -92.48
CA LYS A 45 137.30 -39.11 -93.07
C LYS A 45 137.87 -38.10 -94.03
N THR A 46 138.63 -37.18 -93.44
CA THR A 46 139.45 -36.17 -94.10
C THR A 46 140.16 -36.86 -95.24
N PHE A 47 139.94 -36.36 -96.46
CA PHE A 47 140.55 -36.94 -97.64
C PHE A 47 142.05 -36.73 -97.52
N ASP A 48 142.81 -37.81 -97.29
CA ASP A 48 144.24 -37.72 -97.03
C ASP A 48 144.97 -37.57 -98.38
N VAL A 49 145.35 -36.34 -98.71
CA VAL A 49 145.72 -35.93 -100.08
C VAL A 49 147.13 -36.39 -100.49
N ASP A 50 147.99 -36.74 -99.54
CA ASP A 50 149.43 -36.92 -99.76
C ASP A 50 149.87 -38.35 -100.19
N GLN A 51 148.98 -39.16 -100.78
CA GLN A 51 149.36 -40.45 -101.41
C GLN A 51 149.51 -40.44 -102.94
N PHE A 52 149.33 -39.29 -103.62
CA PHE A 52 149.61 -39.15 -105.07
C PHE A 52 150.83 -38.26 -105.38
N ALA A 53 151.93 -38.47 -104.66
CA ALA A 53 153.17 -37.69 -104.80
C ALA A 53 154.44 -38.49 -105.22
N THR A 54 154.38 -39.80 -105.47
CA THR A 54 155.45 -40.55 -106.17
C THR A 54 154.89 -41.74 -106.96
N GLY A 55 154.90 -41.70 -108.31
CA GLY A 55 154.56 -42.90 -109.09
C GLY A 55 154.14 -42.74 -110.56
N HIS A 56 155.07 -42.33 -111.43
CA HIS A 56 155.02 -42.46 -112.91
C HIS A 56 153.90 -41.75 -113.70
N LEU A 57 154.32 -41.06 -114.78
CA LEU A 57 153.44 -40.73 -115.91
C LEU A 57 153.11 -42.02 -116.70
N PRO A 58 151.98 -42.00 -117.43
CA PRO A 58 152.09 -42.26 -118.87
C PRO A 58 151.53 -41.11 -119.72
N ASP A 59 151.93 -41.12 -121.00
CA ASP A 59 151.86 -39.99 -121.93
C ASP A 59 150.47 -39.57 -122.43
N SER A 60 150.45 -38.38 -123.04
CA SER A 60 149.44 -37.92 -124.00
C SER A 60 147.97 -38.04 -123.58
N LYS A 61 147.53 -37.11 -122.72
CA LYS A 61 146.19 -36.53 -122.83
C LYS A 61 146.30 -35.20 -123.54
N SER A 62 145.41 -34.97 -124.50
CA SER A 62 145.41 -33.76 -125.34
C SER A 62 144.92 -32.54 -124.55
N VAL A 63 145.12 -31.34 -125.11
CA VAL A 63 144.50 -30.12 -124.56
C VAL A 63 142.96 -30.26 -124.52
N ALA A 64 142.37 -30.90 -125.53
CA ALA A 64 140.94 -31.18 -125.58
C ALA A 64 140.46 -32.15 -124.47
N ASP A 65 141.31 -33.06 -123.97
CA ASP A 65 140.97 -33.91 -122.81
C ASP A 65 140.98 -33.12 -121.49
N LEU A 66 141.87 -32.12 -121.38
CA LEU A 66 141.91 -31.20 -120.24
C LEU A 66 140.75 -30.19 -120.31
N GLU A 67 140.43 -29.66 -121.49
CA GLU A 67 139.25 -28.81 -121.71
C GLU A 67 137.96 -29.60 -121.43
N SER A 68 137.85 -30.84 -121.92
CA SER A 68 136.72 -31.74 -121.64
C SER A 68 136.57 -32.06 -120.15
N THR A 69 137.66 -32.35 -119.43
CA THR A 69 137.60 -32.60 -117.97
C THR A 69 137.40 -31.34 -117.14
N LEU A 70 137.84 -30.17 -117.60
CA LEU A 70 137.49 -28.88 -117.00
C LEU A 70 136.03 -28.50 -117.29
N GLN A 71 135.51 -28.77 -118.48
CA GLN A 71 134.12 -28.52 -118.85
C GLN A 71 133.18 -29.45 -118.06
N GLY A 72 133.47 -30.75 -117.95
CA GLY A 72 132.73 -31.66 -117.07
C GLY A 72 132.81 -31.28 -115.59
N ARG A 73 133.90 -30.64 -115.14
CA ARG A 73 134.00 -30.03 -113.81
C ARG A 73 133.15 -28.75 -113.68
N ALA A 74 133.08 -27.91 -114.71
CA ALA A 74 132.20 -26.75 -114.73
C ALA A 74 130.71 -27.15 -114.77
N GLU A 75 130.37 -28.19 -115.54
CA GLU A 75 129.02 -28.76 -115.61
C GLU A 75 128.60 -29.38 -114.27
N THR A 76 129.48 -30.13 -113.60
CA THR A 76 129.20 -30.63 -112.23
C THR A 76 129.16 -29.52 -111.18
N ILE A 77 129.94 -28.44 -111.30
CA ILE A 77 129.81 -27.26 -110.43
C ILE A 77 128.47 -26.55 -110.67
N ASN A 78 128.04 -26.38 -111.92
CA ASN A 78 126.73 -25.79 -112.25
C ASN A 78 125.57 -26.67 -111.74
N GLN A 79 125.69 -28.00 -111.86
CA GLN A 79 124.73 -28.95 -111.29
C GLN A 79 124.66 -28.83 -109.75
N MET A 80 125.80 -28.79 -109.06
CA MET A 80 125.84 -28.58 -107.61
C MET A 80 125.30 -27.19 -107.20
N GLN A 81 125.54 -26.14 -107.99
CA GLN A 81 124.94 -24.82 -107.75
C GLN A 81 123.41 -24.87 -107.89
N PHE A 82 122.88 -25.51 -108.94
CA PHE A 82 121.45 -25.70 -109.13
C PHE A 82 120.81 -26.55 -108.01
N GLU A 83 121.49 -27.59 -107.53
CA GLU A 83 121.05 -28.39 -106.39
C GLU A 83 121.07 -27.59 -105.08
N ILE A 84 122.10 -26.75 -104.84
CA ILE A 84 122.17 -25.82 -103.71
C ILE A 84 121.05 -24.77 -103.79
N GLU A 85 120.74 -24.25 -104.97
CA GLU A 85 119.62 -23.31 -105.16
C GLU A 85 118.25 -23.99 -104.96
N GLN A 86 118.07 -25.23 -105.42
CA GLN A 86 116.88 -26.01 -105.09
C GLN A 86 116.76 -26.31 -103.59
N LEU A 87 117.86 -26.64 -102.91
CA LEU A 87 117.87 -26.86 -101.46
C LEU A 87 117.57 -25.57 -100.70
N ARG A 88 118.11 -24.42 -101.13
CA ARG A 88 117.76 -23.09 -100.60
C ARG A 88 116.30 -22.73 -100.86
N ALA A 89 115.75 -23.05 -102.03
CA ALA A 89 114.34 -22.82 -102.33
C ALA A 89 113.42 -23.69 -101.46
N LYS A 90 113.76 -24.97 -101.25
CA LYS A 90 113.06 -25.89 -100.34
C LYS A 90 113.15 -25.43 -98.89
N TRP A 91 114.34 -25.03 -98.43
CA TRP A 91 114.56 -24.47 -97.10
C TRP A 91 113.76 -23.18 -96.87
N ASN A 92 113.76 -22.26 -97.83
CA ASN A 92 112.97 -21.02 -97.76
C ASN A 92 111.45 -21.27 -97.85
N GLY A 93 111.01 -22.43 -98.37
CA GLY A 93 109.64 -22.91 -98.27
C GLY A 93 109.31 -23.40 -96.86
N LEU A 94 110.15 -24.30 -96.33
CA LEU A 94 110.04 -24.86 -94.98
C LEU A 94 110.11 -23.78 -93.88
N ASP A 95 110.97 -22.78 -94.01
CA ASP A 95 111.09 -21.64 -93.08
C ASP A 95 109.80 -20.80 -93.02
N ARG A 96 109.14 -20.59 -94.16
CA ARG A 96 107.83 -19.91 -94.21
C ARG A 96 106.72 -20.77 -93.64
N GLU A 97 106.73 -22.07 -93.93
CA GLU A 97 105.74 -23.00 -93.39
C GLU A 97 105.89 -23.16 -91.88
N LEU A 98 107.12 -23.19 -91.36
CA LEU A 98 107.43 -23.18 -89.93
C LEU A 98 106.87 -21.92 -89.28
N LYS A 99 107.16 -20.73 -89.81
CA LYS A 99 106.65 -19.45 -89.28
C LYS A 99 105.12 -19.36 -89.32
N ALA A 100 104.48 -19.81 -90.39
CA ALA A 100 103.02 -19.90 -90.45
C ALA A 100 102.45 -20.88 -89.40
N ARG A 101 103.13 -22.02 -89.15
CA ARG A 101 102.76 -22.96 -88.09
C ARG A 101 103.00 -22.37 -86.68
N GLU A 102 104.04 -21.57 -86.48
CA GLU A 102 104.33 -20.84 -85.24
C GLU A 102 103.27 -19.74 -84.96
N GLU A 103 102.87 -18.97 -85.98
CA GLU A 103 101.78 -17.98 -85.87
C GLU A 103 100.43 -18.65 -85.54
N ILE A 104 100.13 -19.80 -86.16
CA ILE A 104 98.94 -20.61 -85.83
C ILE A 104 99.04 -21.15 -84.39
N ALA A 105 100.20 -21.67 -83.98
CA ALA A 105 100.40 -22.19 -82.62
C ALA A 105 100.28 -21.09 -81.55
N ALA A 106 100.79 -19.89 -81.82
CA ALA A 106 100.62 -18.72 -80.96
C ALA A 106 99.14 -18.27 -80.89
N THR A 107 98.42 -18.32 -82.00
CA THR A 107 96.98 -18.00 -82.05
C THR A 107 96.17 -19.00 -81.22
N ILE A 108 96.39 -20.31 -81.44
CA ILE A 108 95.78 -21.39 -80.64
C ILE A 108 96.17 -21.27 -79.17
N GLY A 109 97.42 -20.90 -78.85
CA GLY A 109 97.86 -20.66 -77.47
C GLY A 109 97.10 -19.51 -76.80
N ASN A 110 96.82 -18.43 -77.53
CA ASN A 110 96.00 -17.32 -77.03
C ASN A 110 94.53 -17.74 -76.85
N GLU A 111 93.94 -18.48 -77.80
CA GLU A 111 92.57 -19.01 -77.69
C GLU A 111 92.44 -20.01 -76.53
N LEU A 112 93.43 -20.87 -76.31
CA LEU A 112 93.51 -21.78 -75.15
C LEU A 112 93.63 -21.02 -73.82
N ASN A 113 94.39 -19.92 -73.78
CA ASN A 113 94.47 -19.09 -72.57
C ASN A 113 93.15 -18.34 -72.29
N VAL A 114 92.49 -17.80 -73.32
CA VAL A 114 91.18 -17.14 -73.17
C VAL A 114 90.11 -18.14 -72.72
N THR A 115 90.02 -19.30 -73.36
CA THR A 115 89.07 -20.34 -72.97
C THR A 115 89.37 -20.96 -71.60
N ARG A 116 90.65 -21.08 -71.20
CA ARG A 116 91.05 -21.48 -69.85
C ARG A 116 90.58 -20.48 -68.79
N ASN A 117 90.75 -19.18 -69.04
CA ASN A 117 90.28 -18.14 -68.12
C ASN A 117 88.74 -18.15 -68.03
N GLN A 118 88.04 -18.24 -69.16
CA GLN A 118 86.58 -18.37 -69.20
C GLN A 118 86.07 -19.63 -68.47
N LEU A 119 86.79 -20.74 -68.58
CA LEU A 119 86.49 -21.96 -67.82
C LEU A 119 86.66 -21.73 -66.31
N GLN A 120 87.77 -21.11 -65.90
CA GLN A 120 88.04 -20.80 -64.49
C GLN A 120 87.01 -19.83 -63.89
N ASP A 121 86.61 -18.80 -64.64
CA ASP A 121 85.56 -17.84 -64.23
C ASP A 121 84.19 -18.56 -64.09
N ALA A 122 83.87 -19.47 -65.01
CA ALA A 122 82.66 -20.29 -64.95
C ALA A 122 82.70 -21.32 -63.80
N GLU A 123 83.84 -21.93 -63.52
CA GLU A 123 84.05 -22.82 -62.37
C GLU A 123 83.88 -22.07 -61.04
N GLN A 124 84.37 -20.82 -60.93
CA GLN A 124 84.17 -19.99 -59.74
C GLN A 124 82.71 -19.59 -59.54
N GLU A 125 81.99 -19.19 -60.59
CA GLU A 125 80.58 -18.87 -60.48
C GLU A 125 79.72 -20.12 -60.22
N LEU A 126 80.09 -21.30 -60.75
CA LEU A 126 79.47 -22.58 -60.38
C LEU A 126 79.73 -22.99 -58.93
N GLN A 127 80.95 -22.77 -58.40
CA GLN A 127 81.23 -22.99 -56.97
C GLN A 127 80.41 -22.04 -56.09
N LYS A 128 80.29 -20.77 -56.49
CA LYS A 128 79.47 -19.78 -55.78
C LYS A 128 77.98 -20.16 -55.81
N GLN A 129 77.43 -20.50 -56.96
CA GLN A 129 76.04 -20.99 -57.10
C GLN A 129 75.81 -22.31 -56.35
N GLY A 130 76.81 -23.19 -56.28
CA GLY A 130 76.79 -24.40 -55.45
C GLY A 130 76.69 -24.07 -53.97
N GLY A 131 77.52 -23.16 -53.46
CA GLY A 131 77.47 -22.68 -52.07
C GLY A 131 76.17 -21.95 -51.73
N GLU A 132 75.65 -21.14 -52.66
CA GLU A 132 74.33 -20.50 -52.55
C GLU A 132 73.21 -21.55 -52.49
N MET A 133 73.20 -22.56 -53.37
CA MET A 133 72.25 -23.67 -53.32
C MET A 133 72.37 -24.52 -52.05
N GLU A 134 73.58 -24.84 -51.58
CA GLU A 134 73.75 -25.53 -50.30
C GLU A 134 73.19 -24.72 -49.13
N SER A 135 73.42 -23.40 -49.11
CA SER A 135 72.88 -22.52 -48.07
C SER A 135 71.35 -22.47 -48.12
N MET A 136 70.77 -22.47 -49.33
CA MET A 136 69.32 -22.48 -49.56
C MET A 136 68.70 -23.84 -49.21
N GLN A 137 69.37 -24.95 -49.50
CA GLN A 137 68.95 -26.30 -49.15
C GLN A 137 68.98 -26.51 -47.63
N ARG A 138 70.04 -26.05 -46.95
CA ARG A 138 70.09 -26.02 -45.47
C ARG A 138 69.00 -25.12 -44.88
N ALA A 139 68.75 -23.94 -45.47
CA ALA A 139 67.67 -23.07 -45.04
C ALA A 139 66.27 -23.70 -45.25
N MET A 140 66.08 -24.53 -46.29
CA MET A 140 64.84 -25.27 -46.50
C MET A 140 64.69 -26.49 -45.57
N THR A 141 65.76 -27.20 -45.20
CA THR A 141 65.67 -28.22 -44.13
C THR A 141 65.39 -27.58 -42.78
N ASP A 142 66.10 -26.50 -42.43
CA ASP A 142 65.83 -25.69 -41.22
C ASP A 142 64.38 -25.17 -41.15
N ALA A 143 63.80 -24.79 -42.30
CA ALA A 143 62.41 -24.35 -42.38
C ALA A 143 61.43 -25.52 -42.24
N GLY A 144 61.72 -26.66 -42.89
CA GLY A 144 60.94 -27.89 -42.80
C GLY A 144 60.91 -28.45 -41.38
N ASP A 145 62.04 -28.51 -40.69
CA ASP A 145 62.13 -28.98 -39.29
C ASP A 145 61.36 -28.06 -38.33
N ARG A 146 61.33 -26.74 -38.59
CA ARG A 146 60.51 -25.77 -37.84
C ARG A 146 59.02 -25.95 -38.13
N GLU A 147 58.64 -26.16 -39.38
CA GLU A 147 57.25 -26.43 -39.76
C GLU A 147 56.75 -27.75 -39.16
N GLN A 148 57.57 -28.80 -39.21
CA GLN A 148 57.34 -30.10 -38.57
C GLN A 148 57.14 -29.93 -37.05
N SER A 149 58.04 -29.21 -36.36
CA SER A 149 57.91 -28.95 -34.92
C SER A 149 56.68 -28.12 -34.56
N LEU A 150 56.26 -27.18 -35.41
CA LEU A 150 55.03 -26.40 -35.22
C LEU A 150 53.77 -27.24 -35.48
N LEU A 151 53.82 -28.18 -36.43
CA LEU A 151 52.75 -29.15 -36.68
C LEU A 151 52.59 -30.09 -35.48
N ASP A 152 53.68 -30.64 -34.95
CA ASP A 152 53.67 -31.50 -33.77
C ASP A 152 53.15 -30.76 -32.51
N GLU A 153 53.54 -29.50 -32.31
CA GLU A 153 52.99 -28.66 -31.23
C GLU A 153 51.48 -28.40 -31.42
N ASN A 154 51.02 -28.11 -32.65
CA ASN A 154 49.60 -27.95 -32.94
C ASN A 154 48.80 -29.24 -32.75
N VAL A 155 49.37 -30.41 -33.05
CA VAL A 155 48.74 -31.71 -32.76
C VAL A 155 48.61 -31.91 -31.25
N GLN A 156 49.68 -31.69 -30.48
CA GLN A 156 49.64 -31.82 -29.02
C GLN A 156 48.62 -30.85 -28.38
N GLN A 157 48.58 -29.58 -28.80
CA GLN A 157 47.61 -28.59 -28.32
C GLN A 157 46.16 -29.00 -28.65
N ARG A 158 45.92 -29.63 -29.81
CA ARG A 158 44.59 -30.16 -30.19
C ARG A 158 44.20 -31.38 -29.38
N ASP A 159 45.12 -32.32 -29.16
CA ASP A 159 44.89 -33.50 -28.33
C ASP A 159 44.54 -33.11 -26.89
N ASP A 160 45.24 -32.12 -26.31
CA ASP A 160 44.97 -31.63 -24.95
C ASP A 160 43.65 -30.84 -24.87
N ALA A 161 43.33 -30.03 -25.88
CA ALA A 161 42.02 -29.39 -25.99
C ALA A 161 40.88 -30.42 -26.14
N GLU A 162 41.07 -31.49 -26.92
CA GLU A 162 40.07 -32.55 -27.05
C GLU A 162 39.84 -33.27 -25.71
N LYS A 163 40.90 -33.58 -24.95
CA LYS A 163 40.80 -34.12 -23.57
C LYS A 163 40.00 -33.19 -22.66
N GLU A 164 40.25 -31.88 -22.70
CA GLU A 164 39.46 -30.90 -21.94
C GLU A 164 37.99 -30.88 -22.37
N THR A 165 37.68 -30.88 -23.67
CA THR A 165 36.28 -30.91 -24.12
C THR A 165 35.56 -32.21 -23.74
N VAL A 166 36.26 -33.36 -23.68
CA VAL A 166 35.70 -34.63 -23.20
C VAL A 166 35.43 -34.57 -21.71
N PHE A 167 36.33 -34.01 -20.91
CA PHE A 167 36.13 -33.79 -19.48
C PHE A 167 34.94 -32.86 -19.20
N LEU A 168 34.88 -31.71 -19.88
CA LEU A 168 33.77 -30.75 -19.75
C LEU A 168 32.44 -31.36 -20.22
N ARG A 169 32.41 -32.18 -21.27
CA ARG A 169 31.21 -32.94 -21.69
C ARG A 169 30.75 -33.92 -20.60
N HIS A 170 31.67 -34.60 -19.93
CA HIS A 170 31.33 -35.52 -18.83
C HIS A 170 30.74 -34.76 -17.64
N GLN A 171 31.36 -33.65 -17.23
CA GLN A 171 30.85 -32.78 -16.16
C GLN A 171 29.48 -32.18 -16.51
N ILE A 172 29.25 -31.74 -17.75
CA ILE A 172 27.94 -31.29 -18.23
C ILE A 172 26.91 -32.42 -18.16
N ALA A 173 27.27 -33.65 -18.55
CA ALA A 173 26.37 -34.80 -18.47
C ALA A 173 25.98 -35.14 -17.02
N GLU A 174 26.93 -35.12 -16.08
CA GLU A 174 26.68 -35.28 -14.65
C GLU A 174 25.74 -34.20 -14.11
N GLN A 175 26.04 -32.91 -14.37
CA GLN A 175 25.18 -31.80 -13.95
C GLN A 175 23.78 -31.86 -14.58
N THR A 176 23.67 -32.32 -15.83
CA THR A 176 22.37 -32.54 -16.49
C THR A 176 21.58 -33.67 -15.82
N GLY A 177 22.25 -34.74 -15.38
CA GLY A 177 21.65 -35.82 -14.59
C GLY A 177 21.15 -35.35 -13.21
N LEU A 178 21.96 -34.55 -12.51
CA LEU A 178 21.55 -33.94 -11.23
C LEU A 178 20.35 -32.99 -11.42
N LEU A 179 20.36 -32.15 -12.45
CA LEU A 179 19.22 -31.29 -12.80
C LEU A 179 17.96 -32.11 -13.15
N ALA A 180 18.11 -33.27 -13.79
CA ALA A 180 16.99 -34.18 -14.07
C ALA A 180 16.42 -34.82 -12.79
N SER A 181 17.27 -35.19 -11.81
CA SER A 181 16.82 -35.64 -10.48
C SER A 181 16.06 -34.54 -9.76
N ASN A 182 16.66 -33.34 -9.66
CA ASN A 182 16.03 -32.19 -9.02
C ASN A 182 14.69 -31.81 -9.69
N ALA A 183 14.58 -31.95 -11.02
CA ALA A 183 13.33 -31.73 -11.75
C ALA A 183 12.26 -32.80 -11.49
N HIS A 184 12.65 -34.03 -11.12
CA HIS A 184 11.72 -35.05 -10.63
C HIS A 184 11.28 -34.75 -9.19
N GLU A 185 12.21 -34.42 -8.30
CA GLU A 185 11.91 -34.04 -6.90
C GLU A 185 10.98 -32.81 -6.84
N ILE A 186 11.22 -31.78 -7.67
CA ILE A 186 10.34 -30.62 -7.80
C ILE A 186 8.95 -31.03 -8.30
N ARG A 187 8.84 -31.97 -9.25
CA ARG A 187 7.55 -32.47 -9.73
C ARG A 187 6.80 -33.23 -8.64
N ASP A 188 7.49 -34.05 -7.87
CA ASP A 188 6.90 -34.83 -6.78
C ASP A 188 6.44 -33.93 -5.63
N VAL A 189 7.20 -32.86 -5.33
CA VAL A 189 6.77 -31.79 -4.40
C VAL A 189 5.58 -31.01 -4.95
N GLN A 190 5.53 -30.71 -6.25
CA GLN A 190 4.35 -30.10 -6.90
C GLN A 190 3.11 -31.02 -6.84
N GLU A 191 3.28 -32.33 -7.02
CA GLU A 191 2.21 -33.30 -6.80
C GLU A 191 1.76 -33.34 -5.34
N GLN A 192 2.68 -33.31 -4.37
CA GLN A 192 2.32 -33.19 -2.95
C GLN A 192 1.57 -31.89 -2.67
N ILE A 193 2.02 -30.74 -3.19
CA ILE A 193 1.32 -29.46 -3.07
C ILE A 193 -0.10 -29.57 -3.63
N THR A 194 -0.30 -30.00 -4.87
CA THR A 194 -1.66 -30.10 -5.45
C THR A 194 -2.55 -31.14 -4.75
N ARG A 195 -1.97 -32.18 -4.12
CA ARG A 195 -2.72 -33.09 -3.23
C ARG A 195 -3.14 -32.38 -1.93
N THR A 196 -2.26 -31.59 -1.32
CA THR A 196 -2.59 -30.78 -0.12
C THR A 196 -3.56 -29.63 -0.42
N GLU A 197 -3.51 -29.03 -1.60
CA GLU A 197 -4.47 -28.01 -2.06
C GLU A 197 -5.86 -28.63 -2.24
N LYS A 198 -5.97 -29.76 -2.94
CA LYS A 198 -7.23 -30.52 -3.07
C LYS A 198 -7.79 -30.96 -1.71
N TYR A 199 -6.93 -31.32 -0.76
CA TYR A 199 -7.34 -31.62 0.62
C TYR A 199 -7.78 -30.36 1.38
N ALA A 200 -7.08 -29.24 1.22
CA ALA A 200 -7.49 -27.97 1.81
C ALA A 200 -8.82 -27.46 1.21
N ASP A 201 -9.08 -27.70 -0.07
CA ASP A 201 -10.34 -27.38 -0.73
C ASP A 201 -11.48 -28.31 -0.31
N SER A 202 -11.23 -29.61 -0.09
CA SER A 202 -12.24 -30.50 0.51
C SER A 202 -12.55 -30.10 1.96
N LEU A 203 -11.54 -29.69 2.73
CA LEU A 203 -11.72 -29.16 4.09
C LEU A 203 -12.44 -27.80 4.08
N ARG A 204 -12.15 -26.90 3.12
CA ARG A 204 -12.91 -25.65 2.90
C ARG A 204 -14.37 -25.93 2.57
N LEU A 205 -14.65 -26.92 1.72
CA LEU A 205 -16.01 -27.33 1.39
C LEU A 205 -16.75 -27.90 2.60
N GLN A 206 -16.08 -28.74 3.40
CA GLN A 206 -16.64 -29.27 4.65
C GLN A 206 -16.88 -28.17 5.71
N LEU A 207 -15.98 -27.19 5.82
CA LEU A 207 -16.16 -26.00 6.67
C LEU A 207 -17.24 -25.06 6.12
N GLN A 208 -17.46 -25.02 4.80
CA GLN A 208 -18.55 -24.29 4.16
C GLN A 208 -19.91 -24.95 4.44
N ASP A 209 -19.97 -26.28 4.53
CA ASP A 209 -21.17 -27.03 4.93
C ASP A 209 -21.44 -26.94 6.45
N GLN A 210 -20.39 -26.90 7.26
CA GLN A 210 -20.52 -26.46 8.66
C GLN A 210 -20.90 -24.97 8.77
N SER A 211 -20.62 -24.15 7.75
CA SER A 211 -21.05 -22.75 7.68
C SER A 211 -22.51 -22.58 7.21
N SER A 212 -23.05 -23.45 6.35
CA SER A 212 -24.49 -23.46 6.02
C SER A 212 -25.31 -23.92 7.22
N THR A 213 -24.98 -25.07 7.80
CA THR A 213 -25.67 -25.59 9.00
C THR A 213 -25.63 -24.64 10.19
N THR A 214 -24.52 -23.91 10.42
CA THR A 214 -24.48 -22.83 11.43
C THR A 214 -25.23 -21.56 11.02
N LYS A 215 -25.34 -21.22 9.72
CA LYS A 215 -26.24 -20.14 9.24
C LYS A 215 -27.71 -20.52 9.46
N ASP A 216 -28.09 -21.77 9.26
CA ASP A 216 -29.44 -22.26 9.54
C ASP A 216 -29.73 -22.25 11.05
N ALA A 217 -28.76 -22.63 11.88
CA ALA A 217 -28.86 -22.46 13.33
C ALA A 217 -29.00 -20.98 13.74
N VAL A 218 -28.27 -20.04 13.11
CA VAL A 218 -28.46 -18.59 13.32
C VAL A 218 -29.82 -18.12 12.80
N GLY A 219 -30.36 -18.71 11.73
CA GLY A 219 -31.72 -18.49 11.26
C GLY A 219 -32.77 -18.94 12.27
N MET A 220 -32.56 -20.09 12.91
CA MET A 220 -33.39 -20.59 14.01
C MET A 220 -33.27 -19.73 15.26
N GLN A 221 -32.05 -19.31 15.63
CA GLN A 221 -31.81 -18.37 16.73
C GLN A 221 -32.55 -17.05 16.52
N ARG A 222 -32.49 -16.45 15.32
CA ARG A 222 -33.24 -15.22 14.99
C ARG A 222 -34.75 -15.37 15.09
N ARG A 223 -35.30 -16.56 14.77
CA ARG A 223 -36.73 -16.86 14.97
C ARG A 223 -37.08 -16.96 16.47
N LEU A 224 -36.20 -17.57 17.27
CA LEU A 224 -36.36 -17.62 18.73
C LEU A 224 -36.20 -16.25 19.38
N GLU A 225 -35.27 -15.41 18.92
CA GLU A 225 -35.10 -14.03 19.35
C GLU A 225 -36.33 -13.16 19.01
N ALA A 226 -36.93 -13.35 17.83
CA ALA A 226 -38.18 -12.70 17.47
C ALA A 226 -39.35 -13.13 18.37
N ALA A 227 -39.52 -14.43 18.61
CA ALA A 227 -40.55 -14.95 19.52
C ALA A 227 -40.31 -14.51 20.98
N LEU A 228 -39.05 -14.37 21.40
CA LEU A 228 -38.69 -13.81 22.71
C LEU A 228 -38.94 -12.30 22.78
N ALA A 229 -38.87 -11.56 21.67
CA ALA A 229 -39.25 -10.14 21.62
C ALA A 229 -40.77 -9.97 21.66
N GLU A 230 -41.51 -10.80 20.93
CA GLU A 230 -42.98 -10.82 20.92
C GLU A 230 -43.55 -11.19 22.29
N THR A 231 -43.05 -12.26 22.93
CA THR A 231 -43.50 -12.66 24.27
C THR A 231 -43.10 -11.63 25.34
N ARG A 232 -41.96 -10.93 25.20
CA ARG A 232 -41.63 -9.78 26.06
C ARG A 232 -42.56 -8.58 25.82
N GLY A 233 -43.03 -8.37 24.59
CA GLY A 233 -44.08 -7.39 24.27
C GLY A 233 -45.38 -7.73 25.01
N GLN A 234 -45.87 -8.97 24.87
CA GLN A 234 -47.07 -9.44 25.58
C GLN A 234 -46.95 -9.30 27.11
N VAL A 235 -45.79 -9.63 27.70
CA VAL A 235 -45.53 -9.44 29.14
C VAL A 235 -45.52 -7.96 29.53
N ARG A 236 -45.02 -7.07 28.67
CA ARG A 236 -45.09 -5.62 28.89
C ARG A 236 -46.53 -5.12 28.82
N ASP A 237 -47.29 -5.50 27.81
CA ASP A 237 -48.68 -5.09 27.62
C ASP A 237 -49.56 -5.56 28.79
N LEU A 238 -49.34 -6.80 29.27
CA LEU A 238 -49.96 -7.33 30.49
C LEU A 238 -49.52 -6.57 31.75
N GLY A 239 -48.26 -6.15 31.85
CA GLY A 239 -47.77 -5.29 32.92
C GLY A 239 -48.44 -3.91 32.92
N GLU A 240 -48.57 -3.28 31.74
CA GLU A 240 -49.23 -2.00 31.57
C GLU A 240 -50.76 -2.12 31.78
N GLN A 241 -51.37 -3.28 31.53
CA GLN A 241 -52.75 -3.58 31.93
C GLN A 241 -52.87 -3.75 33.46
N LEU A 242 -51.97 -4.49 34.08
CA LEU A 242 -51.96 -4.70 35.54
C LEU A 242 -51.72 -3.38 36.30
N GLU A 243 -50.88 -2.49 35.79
CA GLU A 243 -50.73 -1.14 36.35
C GLU A 243 -52.00 -0.30 36.22
N ARG A 244 -52.76 -0.42 35.12
CA ARG A 244 -54.05 0.25 34.94
C ARG A 244 -55.09 -0.27 35.93
N GLU A 245 -55.24 -1.59 36.03
CA GLU A 245 -56.13 -2.23 37.01
C GLU A 245 -55.73 -1.89 38.46
N LEU A 246 -54.44 -1.82 38.77
CA LEU A 246 -53.96 -1.42 40.09
C LEU A 246 -54.28 0.05 40.40
N ARG A 247 -54.17 0.97 39.42
CA ARG A 247 -54.58 2.37 39.58
C ARG A 247 -56.09 2.49 39.78
N VAL A 248 -56.89 1.81 38.96
CA VAL A 248 -58.36 1.76 39.11
C VAL A 248 -58.74 1.17 40.47
N SER A 249 -58.06 0.11 40.94
CA SER A 249 -58.27 -0.47 42.27
C SER A 249 -57.91 0.51 43.41
N GLN A 250 -56.84 1.31 43.25
CA GLN A 250 -56.48 2.35 44.22
C GLN A 250 -57.45 3.54 44.20
N GLU A 251 -58.01 3.91 43.05
CA GLU A 251 -59.04 4.94 42.92
C GLU A 251 -60.39 4.46 43.49
N LEU A 252 -60.75 3.19 43.28
CA LEU A 252 -61.88 2.53 43.95
C LEU A 252 -61.67 2.47 45.47
N ALA A 253 -60.45 2.15 45.95
CA ALA A 253 -60.15 2.16 47.38
C ALA A 253 -60.29 3.57 48.00
N ARG A 254 -59.85 4.62 47.30
CA ARG A 254 -60.04 6.02 47.71
C ARG A 254 -61.51 6.41 47.72
N THR A 255 -62.25 6.18 46.64
CA THR A 255 -63.68 6.51 46.60
C THR A 255 -64.50 5.73 47.63
N ILE A 256 -64.12 4.50 47.99
CA ILE A 256 -64.70 3.75 49.12
C ILE A 256 -64.39 4.41 50.48
N ILE A 257 -63.21 5.02 50.65
CA ILE A 257 -62.88 5.82 51.85
C ILE A 257 -63.73 7.10 51.85
N ASP A 258 -63.74 7.88 50.76
CA ASP A 258 -64.53 9.11 50.64
C ASP A 258 -66.05 8.89 50.82
N LEU A 259 -66.55 7.71 50.41
CA LEU A 259 -67.93 7.29 50.63
C LEU A 259 -68.16 6.87 52.08
N LYS A 260 -67.23 6.16 52.72
CA LYS A 260 -67.32 5.83 54.15
C LYS A 260 -67.29 7.08 55.01
N GLU A 261 -66.42 8.04 54.73
CA GLU A 261 -66.37 9.31 55.45
C GLU A 261 -67.69 10.07 55.31
N ARG A 262 -68.20 10.22 54.07
CA ARG A 262 -69.54 10.80 53.82
C ARG A 262 -70.65 10.07 54.56
N PHE A 263 -70.74 8.74 54.47
CA PHE A 263 -71.74 7.98 55.23
C PHE A 263 -71.57 8.09 56.74
N THR A 264 -70.35 8.26 57.27
CA THR A 264 -70.17 8.53 58.70
C THR A 264 -70.59 9.94 59.09
N GLU A 265 -70.44 10.94 58.21
CA GLU A 265 -70.88 12.32 58.45
C GLU A 265 -72.39 12.45 58.30
N GLU A 266 -72.99 11.87 57.26
CA GLU A 266 -74.45 11.71 57.11
C GLU A 266 -75.02 10.98 58.33
N ALA A 267 -74.39 9.90 58.80
CA ALA A 267 -74.81 9.21 60.02
C ALA A 267 -74.53 10.02 61.30
N ARG A 268 -73.63 11.01 61.33
CA ARG A 268 -73.54 11.97 62.44
C ARG A 268 -74.67 12.99 62.36
N GLN A 269 -74.93 13.55 61.19
CA GLN A 269 -76.01 14.50 60.95
C GLN A 269 -77.38 13.88 61.28
N ILE A 270 -77.68 12.68 60.78
CA ILE A 270 -78.92 11.95 61.11
C ILE A 270 -79.02 11.68 62.62
N ARG A 271 -77.91 11.44 63.34
CA ARG A 271 -77.92 11.31 64.81
C ARG A 271 -78.08 12.63 65.55
N PHE A 272 -77.60 13.73 64.98
CA PHE A 272 -77.82 15.08 65.51
C PHE A 272 -79.27 15.53 65.29
N GLU A 273 -79.80 15.33 64.08
CA GLU A 273 -81.20 15.58 63.73
C GLU A 273 -82.14 14.70 64.57
N LEU A 274 -81.85 13.40 64.70
CA LEU A 274 -82.60 12.51 65.60
C LEU A 274 -82.47 12.92 67.08
N GLY A 275 -81.31 13.40 67.52
CA GLY A 275 -81.11 13.94 68.86
C GLY A 275 -82.00 15.16 69.12
N SER A 276 -82.00 16.14 68.19
CA SER A 276 -82.88 17.31 68.27
C SER A 276 -84.36 16.94 68.16
N ALA A 277 -84.71 15.91 67.38
CA ALA A 277 -86.07 15.39 67.31
C ALA A 277 -86.48 14.75 68.64
N GLN A 278 -85.60 13.96 69.27
CA GLN A 278 -85.83 13.38 70.60
C GLN A 278 -85.91 14.44 71.70
N GLU A 279 -85.13 15.51 71.60
CA GLU A 279 -85.24 16.69 72.47
C GLU A 279 -86.62 17.35 72.30
N THR A 280 -87.07 17.63 71.07
CA THR A 280 -88.43 18.17 70.83
C THR A 280 -89.57 17.20 71.20
N ILE A 281 -89.34 15.89 71.16
CA ILE A 281 -90.30 14.89 71.65
C ILE A 281 -90.34 14.90 73.18
N SER A 282 -89.20 15.01 73.87
CA SER A 282 -89.14 15.18 75.33
C SER A 282 -89.81 16.49 75.78
N ASP A 283 -89.64 17.57 75.02
CA ASP A 283 -90.36 18.85 75.26
C ASP A 283 -91.87 18.69 75.03
N GLN A 284 -92.29 17.92 74.02
CA GLN A 284 -93.71 17.59 73.81
C GLN A 284 -94.27 16.64 74.87
N GLU A 285 -93.51 15.67 75.35
CA GLU A 285 -93.93 14.76 76.42
C GLU A 285 -94.08 15.52 77.74
N THR A 286 -93.10 16.35 78.12
CA THR A 286 -93.23 17.21 79.32
C THR A 286 -94.31 18.28 79.19
N MET A 287 -94.54 18.86 78.00
CA MET A 287 -95.69 19.73 77.75
C MET A 287 -97.02 18.99 77.83
N ASN A 288 -97.09 17.73 77.38
CA ASN A 288 -98.27 16.88 77.51
C ASN A 288 -98.52 16.45 78.96
N GLU A 289 -97.47 16.20 79.76
CA GLU A 289 -97.59 15.96 81.21
C GLU A 289 -98.11 17.20 81.94
N GLN A 290 -97.62 18.40 81.59
CA GLN A 290 -98.16 19.66 82.11
C GLN A 290 -99.63 19.85 81.71
N LEU A 291 -99.99 19.65 80.44
CA LEU A 291 -101.38 19.68 79.98
C LEU A 291 -102.27 18.62 80.67
N ALA A 292 -101.73 17.44 80.98
CA ALA A 292 -102.44 16.42 81.74
C ALA A 292 -102.67 16.86 83.20
N SER A 293 -101.68 17.51 83.84
CA SER A 293 -101.84 18.13 85.16
C SER A 293 -102.90 19.23 85.15
N ASP A 294 -102.80 20.18 84.22
CA ASP A 294 -103.77 21.28 84.06
C ASP A 294 -105.20 20.78 83.83
N LEU A 295 -105.37 19.65 83.12
CA LEU A 295 -106.66 18.99 82.89
C LEU A 295 -107.18 18.22 84.11
N ILE A 296 -106.30 17.67 84.95
CA ILE A 296 -106.66 17.08 86.24
C ILE A 296 -107.12 18.20 87.19
N ASP A 297 -106.36 19.30 87.29
CA ASP A 297 -106.70 20.46 88.11
C ASP A 297 -108.02 21.10 87.67
N ASN A 298 -108.26 21.22 86.35
CA ASN A 298 -109.56 21.66 85.82
C ASN A 298 -110.72 20.72 86.21
N ARG A 299 -110.46 19.41 86.25
CA ARG A 299 -111.44 18.40 86.62
C ARG A 299 -111.76 18.45 88.12
N GLU A 300 -110.76 18.59 88.98
CA GLU A 300 -110.96 18.75 90.43
C GLU A 300 -111.68 20.07 90.73
N PHE A 301 -111.26 21.19 90.10
CA PHE A 301 -111.94 22.48 90.20
C PHE A 301 -113.42 22.37 89.80
N ARG A 302 -113.71 21.68 88.69
CA ARG A 302 -115.08 21.45 88.23
C ARG A 302 -115.89 20.58 89.18
N GLN A 303 -115.31 19.51 89.74
CA GLN A 303 -116.00 18.67 90.73
C GLN A 303 -116.27 19.43 92.03
N ALA A 304 -115.36 20.28 92.48
CA ALA A 304 -115.59 21.16 93.63
C ALA A 304 -116.76 22.14 93.36
N LEU A 305 -116.84 22.70 92.15
CA LEU A 305 -117.89 23.63 91.75
C LEU A 305 -119.26 22.94 91.61
N GLU A 306 -119.30 21.72 91.05
CA GLU A 306 -120.50 20.88 90.98
C GLU A 306 -120.96 20.44 92.39
N SER A 307 -120.03 20.16 93.32
CA SER A 307 -120.35 19.86 94.72
C SER A 307 -120.93 21.08 95.47
N GLN A 308 -120.36 22.27 95.27
CA GLN A 308 -120.87 23.50 95.88
C GLN A 308 -122.26 23.89 95.34
N LEU A 309 -122.51 23.66 94.05
CA LEU A 309 -123.83 23.84 93.45
C LEU A 309 -124.86 22.89 94.07
N SER A 310 -124.54 21.58 94.17
CA SER A 310 -125.44 20.59 94.77
C SER A 310 -125.74 20.89 96.25
N GLU A 311 -124.73 21.30 97.03
CA GLU A 311 -124.93 21.72 98.42
C GLU A 311 -125.83 22.96 98.53
N LYS A 312 -125.66 23.94 97.63
CA LYS A 312 -126.53 25.13 97.56
C LYS A 312 -127.94 24.83 97.09
N GLU A 313 -128.15 23.87 96.19
CA GLU A 313 -129.48 23.41 95.79
C GLU A 313 -130.22 22.75 96.96
N ILE A 314 -129.55 21.85 97.70
CA ILE A 314 -130.09 21.21 98.89
C ILE A 314 -130.41 22.25 99.99
N GLU A 315 -129.57 23.27 100.16
CA GLU A 315 -129.84 24.38 101.07
C GLU A 315 -131.07 25.20 100.63
N ASN A 316 -131.19 25.53 99.34
CA ASN A 316 -132.34 26.24 98.77
C ASN A 316 -133.65 25.45 98.90
N GLU A 317 -133.63 24.13 98.69
CA GLU A 317 -134.80 23.26 98.91
C GLU A 317 -135.24 23.23 100.39
N ARG A 318 -134.28 23.21 101.31
CA ARG A 318 -134.58 23.29 102.75
C ARG A 318 -135.15 24.66 103.11
N HIS A 319 -134.60 25.72 102.54
CA HIS A 319 -135.03 27.09 102.80
C HIS A 319 -136.44 27.35 102.23
N THR A 320 -136.73 26.92 100.99
CA THR A 320 -138.07 27.01 100.40
C THR A 320 -139.10 26.17 101.16
N ARG A 321 -138.75 24.97 101.63
CA ARG A 321 -139.63 24.17 102.52
C ARG A 321 -139.90 24.87 103.87
N GLN A 322 -138.89 25.48 104.50
CA GLN A 322 -139.10 26.30 105.70
C GLN A 322 -139.95 27.54 105.43
N LEU A 323 -139.76 28.20 104.28
CA LEU A 323 -140.55 29.36 103.88
C LEU A 323 -142.01 28.98 103.59
N MET A 324 -142.29 27.83 102.97
CA MET A 324 -143.68 27.35 102.80
C MET A 324 -144.36 27.07 104.16
N LEU A 325 -143.67 26.42 105.10
CA LEU A 325 -144.20 26.21 106.46
C LEU A 325 -144.45 27.55 107.19
N ARG A 326 -143.49 28.48 107.13
CA ARG A 326 -143.66 29.83 107.69
C ARG A 326 -144.78 30.61 107.00
N LEU A 327 -144.98 30.48 105.70
CA LEU A 327 -146.02 31.18 104.94
C LEU A 327 -147.41 30.56 105.17
N GLY A 328 -147.48 29.26 105.48
CA GLY A 328 -148.69 28.62 106.03
C GLY A 328 -149.07 29.20 107.39
N ASN A 329 -148.15 29.16 108.36
CA ASN A 329 -148.38 29.71 109.69
C ASN A 329 -148.67 31.22 109.65
N ALA A 330 -147.91 31.99 108.86
CA ALA A 330 -148.09 33.43 108.73
C ALA A 330 -149.38 33.81 107.98
N ARG A 331 -149.94 32.95 107.11
CA ARG A 331 -151.29 33.13 106.59
C ARG A 331 -152.34 32.90 107.67
N GLN A 332 -152.19 31.85 108.48
CA GLN A 332 -153.11 31.57 109.58
C GLN A 332 -153.06 32.68 110.65
N GLU A 333 -151.87 33.22 110.95
CA GLU A 333 -151.72 34.42 111.76
C GLU A 333 -152.24 35.67 111.05
N ALA A 334 -152.08 35.84 109.74
CA ALA A 334 -152.61 36.97 108.98
C ALA A 334 -154.15 36.99 108.97
N ASP A 335 -154.82 35.85 108.79
CA ASP A 335 -156.28 35.75 108.90
C ASP A 335 -156.77 36.15 110.30
N ASP A 336 -155.96 35.92 111.34
CA ASP A 336 -156.21 36.32 112.73
C ASP A 336 -155.72 37.73 113.08
N TYR A 337 -154.80 38.31 112.30
CA TYR A 337 -154.29 39.66 112.45
C TYR A 337 -155.05 40.67 111.59
N GLU A 338 -155.62 40.32 110.45
CA GLU A 338 -156.48 41.19 109.65
C GLU A 338 -157.78 41.48 110.41
N ARG A 339 -158.34 40.45 111.07
CA ARG A 339 -159.39 40.57 112.10
C ARG A 339 -159.01 41.51 113.26
N LYS A 340 -157.72 41.75 113.52
CA LYS A 340 -157.22 42.67 114.56
C LYS A 340 -156.79 44.03 113.99
N MET A 341 -156.26 44.12 112.77
CA MET A 341 -155.78 45.36 112.15
C MET A 341 -156.91 46.22 111.61
N HIS A 342 -158.03 45.61 111.21
CA HIS A 342 -159.30 46.32 111.04
C HIS A 342 -159.78 47.02 112.34
N SER A 343 -159.22 46.71 113.52
CA SER A 343 -159.41 47.48 114.75
C SER A 343 -158.30 48.51 115.06
N LYS A 344 -157.13 48.43 114.39
CA LYS A 344 -155.92 49.22 114.67
C LYS A 344 -155.52 50.25 113.61
N ASP A 345 -155.91 50.11 112.33
CA ASP A 345 -155.66 51.16 111.31
C ASP A 345 -156.36 52.49 111.64
N LYS A 346 -157.24 52.46 112.64
CA LYS A 346 -157.81 53.59 113.38
C LYS A 346 -156.77 54.51 114.11
N ALA A 347 -155.44 54.50 113.81
CA ALA A 347 -154.41 55.09 114.73
C ALA A 347 -152.99 55.72 114.35
N ILE A 348 -152.24 55.60 113.19
CA ILE A 348 -150.69 55.81 113.10
C ILE A 348 -149.94 56.82 112.04
N ALA A 349 -149.08 56.45 110.97
CA ALA A 349 -148.33 57.19 109.77
C ALA A 349 -146.70 57.66 109.57
N ALA A 350 -145.74 57.30 108.52
CA ALA A 350 -144.12 57.51 108.23
C ALA A 350 -143.18 57.46 106.77
N LEU A 351 -141.72 57.49 106.55
CA LEU A 351 -140.66 57.71 105.28
C LEU A 351 -139.03 57.15 105.18
N MET A 352 -137.81 57.21 104.33
CA MET A 352 -136.95 57.62 102.98
C MET A 352 -135.30 57.17 102.61
N GLY A 353 -134.42 57.46 101.48
CA GLY A 353 -132.84 57.07 101.08
C GLY A 353 -131.83 57.50 99.73
N GLU A 354 -130.43 57.15 99.41
CA GLU A 354 -129.33 57.61 98.23
C GLU A 354 -127.74 56.98 97.83
N LEU A 355 -126.83 57.20 96.68
CA LEU A 355 -125.25 56.84 96.31
C LEU A 355 -124.28 57.04 94.85
N ALA A 356 -122.83 56.94 94.63
CA ALA A 356 -121.83 57.11 93.29
C ALA A 356 -120.14 56.72 93.01
N ASN A 357 -119.32 56.80 91.79
CA ASN A 357 -117.71 56.53 91.44
C ASN A 357 -116.75 56.72 89.99
N LEU A 358 -115.30 56.57 89.72
CA LEU A 358 -114.33 56.70 88.36
C LEU A 358 -112.60 56.50 88.11
N ASN A 359 -111.78 56.30 86.89
CA ASN A 359 -110.14 56.33 86.51
C ASN A 359 -109.29 56.03 85.00
N LYS A 360 -107.87 56.21 84.58
CA LYS A 360 -106.89 55.73 83.28
C LYS A 360 -105.18 55.71 82.85
N PRO A 361 -104.37 56.12 81.67
CA PRO A 361 -103.12 55.49 80.75
C PRO A 361 -101.56 56.04 80.18
N GLY A 362 -100.71 55.58 79.05
CA GLY A 362 -99.09 55.65 78.62
C GLY A 362 -98.16 55.88 77.14
N LYS A 363 -96.80 55.46 76.73
CA LYS A 363 -95.65 55.90 75.59
C LYS A 363 -94.45 54.91 74.78
N ASN A 364 -93.24 54.97 73.93
CA ASN A 364 -91.96 55.71 73.15
C ASN A 364 -90.85 55.02 71.96
N THR A 365 -89.66 55.52 71.24
CA THR A 365 -88.67 54.92 70.00
C THR A 365 -87.11 55.45 69.39
N GLU A 366 -86.18 54.87 68.40
CA GLU A 366 -84.73 55.28 67.62
C GLU A 366 -84.01 54.53 66.22
N LYS A 367 -82.78 54.47 65.37
CA LYS A 367 -81.21 54.84 64.90
C LYS A 367 -80.51 54.36 63.38
N THR A 368 -79.28 54.29 62.54
CA THR A 368 -77.66 54.53 62.14
C THR A 368 -77.00 54.17 60.55
N LEU A 369 -75.76 54.08 59.72
CA LEU A 369 -74.13 54.24 59.40
C LEU A 369 -73.32 53.96 57.85
N GLN A 370 -71.91 54.12 57.37
CA GLN A 370 -71.10 53.89 55.92
C GLN A 370 -69.40 53.96 55.50
N LYS A 371 -68.64 53.59 54.28
CA LYS A 371 -67.07 53.74 53.68
C LYS A 371 -66.33 53.19 52.20
N ILE A 372 -65.06 53.56 51.51
CA ILE A 372 -64.19 52.99 50.18
C ILE A 372 -62.64 53.45 49.53
N GLU A 373 -61.73 52.81 48.55
CA GLU A 373 -60.25 53.15 47.83
C GLU A 373 -59.42 52.43 46.46
N GLY A 374 -58.22 52.86 45.72
CA GLY A 374 -57.10 52.12 44.71
C GLY A 374 -56.11 52.65 43.38
N SER A 375 -54.83 52.15 42.81
CA SER A 375 -53.96 52.37 41.37
C SER A 375 -52.33 51.99 40.90
N ARG A 376 -51.69 51.86 39.57
CA ARG A 376 -50.12 51.84 38.96
C ARG A 376 -49.49 51.81 37.34
N SER A 377 -48.15 51.46 36.84
CA SER A 377 -47.29 51.65 35.41
C SER A 377 -45.82 50.87 34.98
N GLY A 378 -44.82 50.76 33.89
CA GLY A 378 -44.21 51.11 32.39
C GLY A 378 -42.66 50.63 31.74
N SER A 379 -42.06 50.69 30.40
CA SER A 379 -40.57 50.29 29.74
C SER A 379 -39.95 50.52 28.13
N ILE A 380 -38.62 50.25 27.56
CA ILE A 380 -37.91 50.45 26.06
C ILE A 380 -36.32 50.01 25.49
N ASP A 381 -35.76 49.87 24.13
CA ASP A 381 -34.24 49.72 23.44
C ASP A 381 -33.77 49.53 21.77
N ASP A 382 -32.46 49.64 21.09
CA ASP A 382 -31.82 49.21 19.59
C ASP A 382 -30.30 49.58 18.80
N VAL A 383 -29.68 48.89 17.67
CA VAL A 383 -28.81 49.20 16.28
C VAL A 383 -27.19 49.07 15.64
N ALA A 384 -26.82 48.65 14.28
CA ALA A 384 -25.79 48.90 13.01
C ALA A 384 -24.19 48.58 12.50
N GLY A 385 -23.79 48.44 11.13
CA GLY A 385 -22.40 48.73 10.43
C GLY A 385 -21.68 47.99 9.14
N SER A 386 -20.79 48.57 8.23
CA SER A 386 -20.08 47.94 6.99
C SER A 386 -18.64 48.42 6.50
N ASN A 387 -17.73 47.55 5.92
CA ASN A 387 -16.56 47.85 5.00
C ASN A 387 -15.86 46.59 4.36
N ARG A 388 -15.05 46.69 3.27
CA ARG A 388 -14.26 45.59 2.61
C ARG A 388 -12.74 45.89 2.57
N VAL A 389 -11.89 45.01 3.11
CA VAL A 389 -10.45 45.29 3.40
C VAL A 389 -9.50 44.22 2.81
N ARG A 390 -8.21 44.52 2.67
CA ARG A 390 -7.16 43.50 2.47
C ARG A 390 -7.14 42.56 3.68
N VAL A 391 -7.48 41.28 3.53
CA VAL A 391 -7.63 40.36 4.67
C VAL A 391 -6.45 39.40 4.83
N ALA A 392 -5.95 39.29 6.05
CA ALA A 392 -5.15 38.16 6.51
C ALA A 392 -6.11 37.02 6.89
N ARG A 393 -5.85 35.82 6.36
CA ARG A 393 -6.74 34.67 6.47
C ARG A 393 -6.20 33.67 7.47
N MET A 394 -7.02 33.18 8.37
CA MET A 394 -6.65 32.13 9.32
C MET A 394 -7.75 31.08 9.43
N LEU A 395 -7.34 29.83 9.61
CA LEU A 395 -8.20 28.73 10.03
C LEU A 395 -7.96 28.53 11.54
N VAL A 396 -8.98 28.78 12.36
CA VAL A 396 -8.89 28.77 13.84
C VAL A 396 -9.82 27.70 14.40
N GLY A 397 -9.28 26.67 15.05
CA GLY A 397 -10.07 25.58 15.62
C GLY A 397 -9.49 25.06 16.93
N SER A 398 -10.25 24.21 17.63
CA SER A 398 -9.78 23.49 18.81
C SER A 398 -9.51 22.03 18.44
N ALA A 399 -8.40 21.48 18.94
CA ALA A 399 -8.03 20.09 18.69
C ALA A 399 -7.67 19.37 19.99
N GLY A 400 -8.70 18.97 20.74
CA GLY A 400 -8.57 18.19 21.96
C GLY A 400 -9.90 17.52 22.30
N SER A 401 -9.85 16.24 22.69
CA SER A 401 -11.01 15.52 23.24
C SER A 401 -10.94 15.59 24.76
N ASN A 402 -11.75 16.48 25.34
CA ASN A 402 -11.85 16.84 26.76
C ASN A 402 -10.64 17.61 27.34
N ASP A 403 -10.96 18.71 28.02
CA ASP A 403 -10.20 19.49 29.03
C ASP A 403 -8.83 20.12 28.71
N ASP A 404 -8.07 19.70 27.67
CA ASP A 404 -6.88 20.45 27.19
C ASP A 404 -7.13 21.05 25.79
N SER A 405 -8.06 21.99 25.73
CA SER A 405 -8.56 22.62 24.49
C SER A 405 -7.57 23.62 23.89
N ARG A 406 -6.46 23.13 23.32
CA ARG A 406 -5.46 23.97 22.64
C ARG A 406 -6.03 24.56 21.34
N GLU A 407 -5.98 25.89 21.24
CA GLU A 407 -6.42 26.63 20.05
C GLU A 407 -5.35 26.54 18.95
N LEU A 408 -5.69 25.85 17.85
CA LEU A 408 -4.87 25.77 16.66
C LEU A 408 -5.21 26.92 15.70
N ARG A 409 -4.23 27.78 15.42
CA ARG A 409 -4.33 28.91 14.49
C ARG A 409 -3.41 28.68 13.29
N PHE A 410 -3.99 28.33 12.14
CA PHE A 410 -3.24 28.13 10.90
C PHE A 410 -3.39 29.34 9.97
N PRO A 411 -2.33 30.16 9.76
CA PRO A 411 -2.38 31.26 8.80
C PRO A 411 -2.39 30.71 7.36
N LEU A 412 -3.32 31.21 6.55
CA LEU A 412 -3.52 30.75 5.18
C LEU A 412 -2.74 31.67 4.21
N PHE A 413 -1.41 31.49 4.19
CA PHE A 413 -0.46 32.40 3.54
C PHE A 413 0.04 31.97 2.15
N LYS A 414 -0.27 30.75 1.70
CA LYS A 414 0.04 30.27 0.34
C LYS A 414 -1.25 30.20 -0.49
N ASP A 415 -1.11 30.40 -1.80
CA ASP A 415 -2.21 30.28 -2.78
C ASP A 415 -2.84 28.88 -2.79
N ARG A 416 -2.09 27.86 -2.33
CA ARG A 416 -2.58 26.50 -2.10
C ARG A 416 -1.93 25.90 -0.85
N LEU A 417 -2.76 25.33 0.03
CA LEU A 417 -2.37 24.61 1.24
C LEU A 417 -3.09 23.27 1.30
N THR A 418 -2.37 22.23 1.70
CA THR A 418 -2.88 20.87 1.85
C THR A 418 -3.15 20.55 3.31
N ILE A 419 -4.24 19.84 3.60
CA ILE A 419 -4.67 19.47 4.95
C ILE A 419 -4.79 17.95 5.02
N GLY A 420 -4.20 17.32 6.04
CA GLY A 420 -4.30 15.88 6.23
C GLY A 420 -3.52 15.35 7.45
N ARG A 421 -3.62 14.05 7.69
CA ARG A 421 -3.08 13.41 8.90
C ARG A 421 -1.56 13.18 8.89
N THR A 422 -0.95 13.06 7.71
CA THR A 422 0.50 12.86 7.56
C THR A 422 1.26 14.18 7.56
N ALA A 423 2.53 14.16 8.00
CA ALA A 423 3.42 15.33 8.00
C ALA A 423 3.71 15.92 6.60
N ASN A 424 3.40 15.17 5.53
CA ASN A 424 3.54 15.60 4.13
C ASN A 424 2.43 16.57 3.66
N ASN A 425 1.63 17.14 4.57
CA ASN A 425 0.65 18.18 4.27
C ASN A 425 1.05 19.49 4.97
N ASP A 426 0.73 20.64 4.37
CA ASP A 426 1.07 21.97 4.92
C ASP A 426 0.42 22.22 6.30
N ILE A 427 -0.78 21.65 6.51
CA ILE A 427 -1.49 21.64 7.78
C ILE A 427 -1.65 20.16 8.19
N GLN A 428 -0.77 19.69 9.07
CA GLN A 428 -0.89 18.35 9.65
C GLN A 428 -1.89 18.36 10.82
N LEU A 429 -2.95 17.55 10.70
CA LEU A 429 -3.93 17.32 11.76
C LEU A 429 -3.91 15.85 12.17
N ASN A 430 -3.19 15.51 13.25
CA ASN A 430 -2.96 14.13 13.66
C ASN A 430 -4.14 13.49 14.42
N VAL A 431 -5.36 13.62 13.88
CA VAL A 431 -6.62 13.13 14.47
C VAL A 431 -7.12 11.91 13.69
N ARG A 432 -7.59 10.86 14.39
CA ARG A 432 -7.97 9.56 13.80
C ARG A 432 -8.92 9.64 12.59
N PHE A 433 -9.83 10.63 12.61
CA PHE A 433 -10.90 10.82 11.63
C PHE A 433 -10.52 11.69 10.44
N ILE A 434 -9.21 11.93 10.24
CA ILE A 434 -8.67 12.73 9.13
C ILE A 434 -7.89 11.82 8.16
N SER A 435 -8.18 11.95 6.85
CA SER A 435 -7.50 11.21 5.79
C SER A 435 -6.03 11.63 5.67
N ARG A 436 -5.19 10.74 5.09
CA ARG A 436 -3.74 11.02 4.87
C ARG A 436 -3.51 12.34 4.13
N ARG A 437 -4.26 12.53 3.04
CA ARG A 437 -4.59 13.83 2.42
C ARG A 437 -6.11 13.94 2.54
N HIS A 438 -6.64 15.06 3.05
CA HIS A 438 -8.06 15.21 3.35
C HIS A 438 -8.68 16.33 2.53
N ALA A 439 -8.11 17.53 2.61
CA ALA A 439 -8.64 18.71 1.94
C ALA A 439 -7.52 19.55 1.33
N VAL A 440 -7.91 20.45 0.44
CA VAL A 440 -7.06 21.51 -0.11
C VAL A 440 -7.77 22.84 0.11
N ILE A 441 -7.10 23.78 0.77
CA ILE A 441 -7.49 25.18 0.72
C ILE A 441 -6.73 25.82 -0.45
N ALA A 442 -7.44 26.50 -1.34
CA ALA A 442 -6.85 27.29 -2.41
C ALA A 442 -7.41 28.72 -2.37
N THR A 443 -6.55 29.71 -2.51
CA THR A 443 -6.93 31.13 -2.53
C THR A 443 -6.59 31.71 -3.90
N ASP A 444 -7.59 32.18 -4.64
CA ASP A 444 -7.43 32.82 -5.95
C ASP A 444 -8.20 34.13 -5.98
N LYS A 445 -7.62 35.18 -6.60
CA LYS A 445 -8.20 36.54 -6.74
C LYS A 445 -8.77 37.15 -5.45
N GLY A 446 -8.32 36.71 -4.28
CA GLY A 446 -8.82 37.16 -2.99
C GLY A 446 -10.12 36.51 -2.53
N GLN A 447 -10.52 35.38 -3.12
CA GLN A 447 -11.52 34.46 -2.56
C GLN A 447 -10.82 33.15 -2.16
N THR A 448 -11.23 32.56 -1.04
CA THR A 448 -10.73 31.25 -0.60
C THR A 448 -11.77 30.19 -0.88
N ARG A 449 -11.33 29.08 -1.46
CA ARG A 449 -12.12 27.87 -1.67
C ARG A 449 -11.50 26.69 -0.92
N LEU A 450 -12.38 25.81 -0.45
CA LEU A 450 -12.05 24.57 0.23
C LEU A 450 -12.53 23.42 -0.65
N ILE A 451 -11.64 22.46 -0.90
CA ILE A 451 -11.87 21.32 -1.81
C ILE A 451 -11.63 20.01 -1.03
N ASP A 452 -12.60 19.11 -1.02
CA ASP A 452 -12.47 17.75 -0.49
C ASP A 452 -11.60 16.91 -1.43
N TRP A 453 -10.46 16.39 -0.96
CA TRP A 453 -9.52 15.64 -1.80
C TRP A 453 -9.82 14.13 -1.82
N GLY A 454 -11.11 13.76 -1.88
CA GLY A 454 -11.56 12.37 -1.77
C GLY A 454 -11.37 11.81 -0.35
N SER A 455 -11.63 12.63 0.67
CA SER A 455 -11.55 12.21 2.06
C SER A 455 -12.60 11.14 2.41
N LYS A 456 -12.30 10.31 3.41
CA LYS A 456 -13.21 9.22 3.80
C LYS A 456 -14.47 9.74 4.50
N ASN A 457 -14.31 10.78 5.31
CA ASN A 457 -15.38 11.29 6.18
C ASN A 457 -16.05 12.55 5.61
N GLY A 458 -15.51 13.13 4.54
CA GLY A 458 -15.99 14.36 3.95
C GLY A 458 -15.40 15.63 4.56
N VAL A 459 -15.63 16.72 3.84
CA VAL A 459 -15.49 18.10 4.32
C VAL A 459 -16.89 18.72 4.39
N PHE A 460 -17.16 19.48 5.45
CA PHE A 460 -18.42 20.20 5.63
C PHE A 460 -18.15 21.68 5.88
N VAL A 461 -19.07 22.55 5.47
CA VAL A 461 -19.01 24.00 5.70
C VAL A 461 -20.39 24.49 6.11
N ASN A 462 -20.53 24.87 7.38
CA ASN A 462 -21.79 25.14 8.07
C ASN A 462 -22.73 23.90 7.99
N ASP A 463 -22.23 22.76 8.46
CA ASP A 463 -22.83 21.40 8.49
C ASP A 463 -23.29 20.81 7.13
N GLU A 464 -23.27 21.57 6.04
CA GLU A 464 -23.46 21.07 4.68
C GLU A 464 -22.19 20.36 4.17
N ARG A 465 -22.30 19.10 3.72
CA ARG A 465 -21.17 18.36 3.11
C ARG A 465 -20.88 18.87 1.70
N VAL A 466 -19.62 19.18 1.41
CA VAL A 466 -19.22 19.78 0.13
C VAL A 466 -17.99 19.14 -0.50
N SER A 467 -17.98 19.09 -1.83
CA SER A 467 -16.82 18.72 -2.65
C SER A 467 -15.91 19.93 -2.94
N GLU A 468 -16.50 21.09 -3.24
CA GLU A 468 -15.84 22.38 -3.38
C GLU A 468 -16.79 23.50 -2.94
N LYS A 469 -16.35 24.41 -2.07
CA LYS A 469 -17.13 25.58 -1.63
C LYS A 469 -16.23 26.78 -1.34
N PHE A 470 -16.69 27.98 -1.68
CA PHE A 470 -16.04 29.23 -1.30
C PHE A 470 -16.35 29.57 0.15
N LEU A 471 -15.32 29.99 0.90
CA LEU A 471 -15.42 30.32 2.32
C LEU A 471 -15.58 31.84 2.55
N SER A 472 -16.45 32.19 3.48
CA SER A 472 -16.71 33.55 3.97
C SER A 472 -16.28 33.67 5.44
N SER A 473 -15.81 34.85 5.85
CA SER A 473 -15.36 35.09 7.23
C SER A 473 -16.47 34.77 8.24
N GLY A 474 -16.19 33.84 9.16
CA GLY A 474 -17.14 33.29 10.13
C GLY A 474 -17.54 31.83 9.87
N ASP A 475 -17.37 31.31 8.65
CA ASP A 475 -17.78 29.94 8.28
C ASP A 475 -17.13 28.86 9.18
N ILE A 476 -17.93 27.89 9.61
CA ILE A 476 -17.49 26.72 10.36
C ILE A 476 -17.17 25.60 9.38
N VAL A 477 -15.88 25.37 9.19
CA VAL A 477 -15.27 24.34 8.37
C VAL A 477 -14.99 23.10 9.22
N LYS A 478 -15.63 21.98 8.90
CA LYS A 478 -15.45 20.70 9.61
C LYS A 478 -14.73 19.69 8.71
N ILE A 479 -13.58 19.22 9.18
CA ILE A 479 -12.67 18.35 8.43
C ILE A 479 -12.57 17.02 9.17
N GLY A 480 -13.40 16.05 8.76
CA GLY A 480 -13.66 14.86 9.57
C GLY A 480 -14.45 15.23 10.82
N GLU A 481 -13.82 15.14 11.99
CA GLU A 481 -14.43 15.50 13.28
C GLU A 481 -13.88 16.81 13.87
N THR A 482 -12.83 17.40 13.28
CA THR A 482 -12.25 18.65 13.81
C THR A 482 -12.92 19.86 13.16
N GLU A 483 -13.44 20.76 13.99
CA GLU A 483 -14.09 22.00 13.57
C GLU A 483 -13.14 23.19 13.64
N PHE A 484 -13.21 24.03 12.61
CA PHE A 484 -12.43 25.24 12.47
C PHE A 484 -13.34 26.38 12.01
N ARG A 485 -13.24 27.55 12.65
CA ARG A 485 -13.77 28.79 12.12
C ARG A 485 -12.77 29.40 11.14
N TYR A 486 -13.23 29.73 9.93
CA TYR A 486 -12.47 30.49 8.96
C TYR A 486 -12.59 31.99 9.28
N GLU A 487 -11.48 32.65 9.59
CA GLU A 487 -11.43 34.08 9.92
C GLU A 487 -10.67 34.87 8.84
N GLU A 488 -11.36 35.78 8.16
CA GLU A 488 -10.74 36.85 7.38
C GLU A 488 -10.63 38.11 8.25
N ARG A 489 -9.41 38.48 8.65
CA ARG A 489 -9.13 39.67 9.47
C ARG A 489 -8.55 40.79 8.62
N ALA A 490 -9.13 41.98 8.71
CA ALA A 490 -8.61 43.19 8.08
C ALA A 490 -7.12 43.42 8.45
N LYS A 491 -6.22 43.27 7.48
CA LYS A 491 -4.80 43.58 7.61
C LYS A 491 -4.65 45.10 7.52
N ARG A 492 -4.37 45.73 8.67
CA ARG A 492 -3.89 47.10 8.77
C ARG A 492 -2.54 47.25 8.05
#